data_AF-A0A1V0A5R8-F1
#
_entry.id   AF-A0A1V0A5R8-F1
#
_cell.length_a   1.000
_cell.length_b   1.000
_cell.length_c   1.000
_cell.angle_alpha   90.00
_cell.angle_beta   90.00
_cell.angle_gamma   90.00
#
_symmetry.space_group_name_H-M   'P 1'
#
loop_
_entity.id
_entity.type
_entity.pdbx_description
1 polymer ?
#
loop_
_entity_poly.entity_id
_entity_poly.type
_entity_poly.pdbx_seq_one_letter_code
_entity_poly.pdbx_strand_id
1 'polypeptide(L)'
;MSRPVENPDYAAFLKRIIRAYSKRIAEGDIEALADLSGIVAELDHAIAQAVLQLRAQHGYSWADIARPLGITRQAAQQRWGGDSS
;
A
#
# COMPACT_ATOMS: atom_id res chain seq x y z
N MET A 1 -23.52 -4.23 -13.52
CA MET A 1 -22.39 -3.56 -14.20
C MET A 1 -21.74 -2.62 -13.20
N SER A 2 -20.70 -3.08 -12.49
CA SER A 2 -19.95 -2.20 -11.59
C SER A 2 -19.16 -1.21 -12.44
N ARG A 3 -19.42 0.09 -12.24
CA ARG A 3 -18.58 1.16 -12.79
C ARG A 3 -17.14 0.84 -12.34
N PRO A 4 -16.14 0.76 -13.25
CA PRO A 4 -14.76 0.70 -12.81
C PRO A 4 -14.52 2.00 -12.07
N VAL A 5 -14.55 1.95 -10.74
CA VAL A 5 -14.13 3.09 -9.94
C VAL A 5 -12.70 3.34 -10.38
N GLU A 6 -12.45 4.53 -10.91
CA GLU A 6 -11.18 4.95 -11.47
C GLU A 6 -10.11 4.84 -10.37
N ASN A 7 -9.49 3.67 -10.26
CA ASN A 7 -8.46 3.35 -9.26
C ASN A 7 -7.34 4.41 -9.23
N PRO A 8 -6.93 5.01 -10.37
CA PRO A 8 -6.01 6.15 -10.38
C PRO A 8 -6.56 7.39 -9.64
N ASP A 9 -7.86 7.68 -9.76
CA ASP A 9 -8.49 8.84 -9.14
C ASP A 9 -8.63 8.65 -7.63
N TYR A 10 -8.90 7.43 -7.18
CA TYR A 10 -8.91 7.09 -5.76
C TYR A 10 -7.50 7.18 -5.14
N ALA A 11 -6.48 6.66 -5.84
CA ALA A 11 -5.09 6.79 -5.40
C ALA A 11 -4.62 8.25 -5.36
N ALA A 12 -5.02 9.07 -6.34
CA ALA A 12 -4.72 10.50 -6.37
C ALA A 12 -5.39 11.25 -5.22
N PHE A 13 -6.64 10.89 -4.90
CA PHE A 13 -7.38 11.42 -3.76
C PHE A 13 -6.70 11.10 -2.42
N LEU A 14 -6.33 9.84 -2.18
CA LEU A 14 -5.62 9.43 -0.96
C LEU A 14 -4.30 10.19 -0.80
N LYS A 15 -3.50 10.29 -1.87
CA LYS A 15 -2.25 11.06 -1.87
C LYS A 15 -2.48 12.54 -1.53
N ARG A 16 -3.61 13.12 -1.98
CA ARG A 16 -3.97 14.52 -1.66
C ARG A 16 -4.29 14.68 -0.17
N ILE A 17 -5.03 13.74 0.43
CA ILE A 17 -5.35 13.78 1.86
C ILE A 17 -4.07 13.70 2.71
N ILE A 18 -3.18 12.74 2.42
CA ILE A 18 -1.94 12.55 3.18
C ILE A 18 -1.08 13.82 3.14
N ARG A 19 -0.96 14.47 1.96
CA ARG A 19 -0.24 15.74 1.82
C ARG A 19 -0.89 16.89 2.58
N ALA A 20 -2.21 16.93 2.65
CA ALA A 20 -2.91 17.95 3.42
C ALA A 20 -2.69 17.74 4.93
N TYR A 21 -2.69 16.48 5.39
CA TYR A 21 -2.46 16.17 6.79
C TYR A 21 -1.01 16.48 7.22
N SER A 22 -0.02 16.11 6.41
CA SER A 22 1.39 16.41 6.68
C SER A 22 1.67 17.92 6.78
N LYS A 23 0.96 18.75 6.00
CA LYS A 23 1.09 20.22 6.08
C LYS A 23 0.60 20.77 7.42
N ARG A 24 -0.52 20.25 7.95
CA ARG A 24 -1.04 20.65 9.26
C ARG A 24 -0.09 20.27 10.39
N ILE A 25 0.51 19.08 10.32
CA ILE A 25 1.54 18.64 11.27
C ILE A 25 2.74 19.60 11.27
N ALA A 26 3.18 20.03 10.08
CA ALA A 26 4.29 20.97 9.94
C ALA A 26 4.01 22.37 10.52
N GLU A 27 2.76 22.71 10.85
CA GLU A 27 2.39 23.96 11.55
C GLU A 27 2.60 23.87 13.07
N GLY A 28 3.04 22.72 13.61
CA GLY A 28 3.52 22.58 15.00
C GLY A 28 2.85 21.45 15.81
N ASP A 29 2.05 20.58 15.20
CA ASP A 29 1.35 19.49 15.87
C ASP A 29 2.19 18.21 15.86
N ILE A 30 3.08 18.06 16.85
CA ILE A 30 3.98 16.91 16.98
C ILE A 30 3.24 15.61 17.33
N GLU A 31 2.13 15.67 18.05
CA GLU A 31 1.36 14.48 18.45
C GLU A 31 0.71 13.82 17.23
N ALA A 32 0.24 14.62 16.28
CA ALA A 32 -0.29 14.12 15.00
C ALA A 32 0.76 13.37 14.14
N LEU A 33 2.06 13.44 14.47
CA LEU A 33 3.08 12.61 13.82
C LEU A 33 2.89 11.11 14.14
N ALA A 34 2.45 10.77 15.35
CA ALA A 34 2.19 9.40 15.75
C ALA A 34 1.05 8.81 14.89
N ASP A 35 -0.05 9.54 14.74
CA ASP A 35 -1.19 9.16 13.91
C ASP A 35 -0.80 9.02 12.43
N LEU A 36 -0.04 9.97 11.87
CA LEU A 36 0.46 9.87 10.49
C LEU A 36 1.38 8.66 10.31
N SER A 37 2.20 8.32 11.30
CA SER A 37 3.05 7.12 11.25
C SER A 37 2.21 5.83 11.26
N GLY A 38 1.10 5.82 12.00
CA GLY A 38 0.16 4.69 12.03
C GLY A 38 -0.46 4.40 10.65
N ILE A 39 -0.68 5.44 9.84
CA ILE A 39 -1.15 5.28 8.45
C ILE A 39 -0.16 4.48 7.60
N VAL A 40 1.15 4.64 7.82
CA VAL A 40 2.16 3.87 7.08
C VAL A 40 2.05 2.38 7.41
N ALA A 41 1.93 2.04 8.70
CA ALA A 41 1.78 0.66 9.14
C ALA A 41 0.51 0.01 8.57
N GLU A 42 -0.61 0.74 8.57
CA GLU A 42 -1.87 0.25 7.99
C GLU A 42 -1.76 0.02 6.48
N LEU A 43 -1.09 0.93 5.75
CA LEU A 43 -0.85 0.77 4.31
C LEU A 43 0.06 -0.43 4.02
N ASP A 44 1.12 -0.64 4.80
CA ASP A 44 2.00 -1.80 4.65
C ASP A 44 1.25 -3.11 4.90
N HIS A 45 0.39 -3.15 5.93
CA HIS A 45 -0.48 -4.29 6.21
C HIS A 45 -1.45 -4.56 5.06
N ALA A 46 -2.15 -3.54 4.58
CA ALA A 46 -3.09 -3.65 3.46
C ALA A 46 -2.42 -4.14 2.18
N ILE A 47 -1.20 -3.65 1.88
CA ILE A 47 -0.40 -4.12 0.73
C ILE A 47 -0.05 -5.60 0.88
N ALA A 48 0.40 -6.03 2.06
CA ALA A 48 0.73 -7.43 2.31
C ALA A 48 -0.49 -8.35 2.10
N GLN A 49 -1.65 -7.98 2.64
CA GLN A 49 -2.89 -8.73 2.44
C GLN A 49 -3.29 -8.80 0.96
N ALA A 50 -3.27 -7.66 0.26
CA ALA A 50 -3.57 -7.62 -1.17
C ALA A 50 -2.61 -8.50 -1.98
N VAL A 51 -1.30 -8.47 -1.69
CA VAL A 51 -0.29 -9.32 -2.34
C VAL A 51 -0.59 -10.80 -2.11
N LEU A 52 -0.81 -11.20 -0.85
CA LEU A 52 -1.12 -12.59 -0.50
C LEU A 52 -2.41 -13.06 -1.19
N GLN A 53 -3.45 -12.22 -1.23
CA GLN A 53 -4.72 -12.52 -1.90
C GLN A 53 -4.56 -12.65 -3.42
N LEU A 54 -3.81 -11.75 -4.06
CA LEU A 54 -3.49 -11.82 -5.49
C LEU A 54 -2.76 -13.13 -5.83
N ARG A 55 -1.89 -13.63 -4.94
CA ARG A 55 -1.26 -14.94 -5.12
C ARG A 55 -2.23 -16.08 -4.91
N ALA A 56 -2.91 -16.12 -3.76
CA ALA A 56 -3.70 -17.26 -3.34
C ALA A 56 -4.99 -17.44 -4.15
N GLN A 57 -5.68 -16.34 -4.47
CA GLN A 57 -6.99 -16.38 -5.11
C GLN A 57 -6.94 -16.14 -6.62
N HIS A 58 -5.97 -15.37 -7.10
CA HIS A 58 -5.86 -15.01 -8.51
C HIS A 58 -4.67 -15.65 -9.24
N GLY A 59 -3.82 -16.39 -8.51
CA GLY A 59 -2.71 -17.15 -9.09
C GLY A 59 -1.55 -16.31 -9.61
N TYR A 60 -1.47 -15.02 -9.27
CA TYR A 60 -0.38 -14.16 -9.72
C TYR A 60 0.96 -14.64 -9.17
N SER A 61 1.98 -14.68 -10.04
CA SER A 61 3.33 -15.03 -9.63
C SER A 61 4.01 -13.85 -8.92
N TRP A 62 5.13 -14.14 -8.24
CA TRP A 62 5.97 -13.09 -7.69
C TRP A 62 6.48 -12.10 -8.75
N ALA A 63 6.64 -12.54 -10.01
CA ALA A 63 7.07 -11.67 -11.09
C ALA A 63 5.94 -10.72 -11.52
N ASP A 64 4.69 -11.21 -11.57
CA ASP A 64 3.51 -10.40 -11.91
C ASP A 64 3.26 -9.30 -10.87
N ILE A 65 3.49 -9.61 -9.58
CA ILE A 65 3.39 -8.64 -8.48
C ILE A 65 4.57 -7.65 -8.47
N ALA A 66 5.78 -8.13 -8.76
CA ALA A 66 6.97 -7.28 -8.75
C ALA A 66 6.95 -6.23 -9.86
N ARG A 67 6.42 -6.58 -11.04
CA ARG A 67 6.36 -5.73 -12.23
C ARG A 67 5.71 -4.35 -12.00
N PRO A 68 4.46 -4.23 -11.49
CA PRO A 68 3.84 -2.93 -11.25
C PRO A 68 4.51 -2.13 -10.11
N LEU A 69 5.26 -2.80 -9.23
CA LEU A 69 5.95 -2.18 -8.10
C LEU A 69 7.38 -1.72 -8.46
N GLY A 70 7.89 -2.09 -9.63
CA GLY A 70 9.25 -1.73 -10.06
C GLY A 70 10.36 -2.39 -9.24
N ILE A 71 10.08 -3.54 -8.61
CA ILE A 71 11.06 -4.31 -7.82
C ILE A 71 11.38 -5.64 -8.50
N THR A 72 12.37 -6.36 -7.98
CA THR A 72 12.69 -7.71 -8.47
C THR A 72 11.72 -8.76 -7.93
N ARG A 73 11.58 -9.87 -8.65
CA ARG A 73 10.82 -11.05 -8.18
C ARG A 73 11.31 -11.53 -6.80
N GLN A 74 12.63 -11.57 -6.62
CA GLN A 74 13.25 -11.99 -5.37
C GLN A 74 12.92 -11.02 -4.23
N ALA A 75 12.95 -9.71 -4.48
CA ALA A 75 12.56 -8.71 -3.49
C ALA A 75 11.09 -8.86 -3.07
N ALA A 76 10.19 -9.11 -4.02
CA ALA A 76 8.78 -9.38 -3.72
C ALA A 76 8.62 -10.67 -2.88
N GLN A 77 9.30 -11.76 -3.26
CA GLN A 77 9.27 -13.01 -2.51
C GLN A 77 9.86 -12.86 -1.11
N GLN A 78 10.96 -12.13 -0.95
CA GLN A 78 11.56 -11.89 0.36
C GLN A 78 10.64 -11.05 1.26
N ARG A 79 9.95 -10.07 0.70
CA ARG A 79 9.10 -9.14 1.45
C ARG A 79 7.77 -9.77 1.90
N TRP A 80 7.17 -10.65 1.09
CA TRP A 80 5.83 -11.19 1.37
C TRP A 80 5.73 -12.71 1.32
N GLY A 81 6.82 -13.41 1.01
CA GLY A 81 6.84 -14.88 0.92
C GLY A 81 7.22 -15.59 2.20
N GLY A 82 7.64 -14.85 3.23
CA GLY A 82 7.93 -15.37 4.56
C GLY A 82 6.82 -15.00 5.53
N ASP A 83 5.70 -15.71 5.45
CA ASP A 83 4.84 -16.06 6.59
C ASP A 83 3.69 -16.92 6.05
N SER A 84 3.88 -18.22 6.21
CA SER A 84 2.85 -19.24 6.14
C SER A 84 3.04 -20.08 7.39
N SER A 85 2.68 -19.52 8.54
CA SER A 85 2.59 -20.21 9.84
C SER A 85 1.34 -19.74 10.55
#